data_AF-A0A969T6E8-F1
#
_entry.id   AF-A0A969T6E8-F1
#
_cell.length_a   1.000
_cell.length_b   1.000
_cell.length_c   1.000
_cell.angle_alpha   90.00
_cell.angle_beta   90.00
_cell.angle_gamma   90.00
#
_symmetry.space_group_name_H-M   'P 1'
#
loop_
_entity.id
_entity.type
_entity.pdbx_description
1 polymer ?
#
loop_
_entity_poly.entity_id
_entity_poly.type
_entity_poly.pdbx_seq_one_letter_code
_entity_poly.pdbx_strand_id
1 'polypeptide(L)'
;MSDILPDLVLQTGISAEERIERLARKSFIALLNELEKLDNIKFYNTSNVSFGIYRSKTEYSRNVFYLYLKIIADKHQMTKNELYNFLKYVKKIDSQSTKGNLLRDILEKYTLSEDLMNVFLITTGSLEYNTERGATLRAFMKKYKIADYNSEQFFNVIDGMEIRSEKSNVLKPLLRDQKMDKSTMMRFISSTGRLSQEGEKGVILYEILPLLNNEEDYTRAVISVIKNMDDSYVNFKEDLMMKLANAEQEITLKKDKTILIGLLKNAREYSTNTKKFILMRKINMVFIEDKDFLYEYFNVINSMDNEFLRYNLLLHLLNNNEISSVTAIPLFNAVSKLCGEGYSHAAGAILREYIKQWPQERMTRESFFETLEDIEFNCTLQEVLLELLDKKDLYAGDLFNILKSIKKLETDVTKTAVLLKAKAKINNSDSEAKYIFNNATENIELEYEFNKIIEK
;
A
#
# COMPACT_ATOMS: atom_id res chain seq x y z
N MET A 1 22.61 57.96 -41.80
CA MET A 1 22.47 56.50 -42.07
C MET A 1 23.18 55.62 -41.04
N SER A 2 24.08 56.13 -40.19
CA SER A 2 24.75 55.32 -39.14
C SER A 2 23.80 54.78 -38.06
N ASP A 3 22.69 55.48 -37.79
CA ASP A 3 21.83 55.17 -36.65
C ASP A 3 20.70 54.17 -36.96
N ILE A 4 20.47 53.84 -38.23
CA ILE A 4 19.42 52.88 -38.66
C ILE A 4 19.94 51.44 -38.62
N LEU A 5 21.24 51.24 -38.80
CA LEU A 5 21.89 49.93 -38.86
C LEU A 5 21.84 49.15 -37.53
N PRO A 6 22.08 49.74 -36.34
CA PRO A 6 22.04 49.01 -35.07
C PRO A 6 20.66 48.44 -34.75
N ASP A 7 19.61 49.20 -35.03
CA ASP A 7 18.21 48.81 -34.77
C ASP A 7 17.76 47.72 -35.75
N LEU A 8 18.13 47.84 -37.03
CA LEU A 8 17.84 46.81 -38.02
C LEU A 8 18.53 45.48 -37.68
N VAL A 9 19.78 45.53 -37.19
CA VAL A 9 20.52 44.34 -36.73
C VAL A 9 19.85 43.71 -35.51
N LEU A 10 19.39 44.50 -34.54
CA LEU A 10 18.66 44.01 -33.37
C LEU A 10 17.28 43.43 -33.73
N GLN A 11 16.64 43.95 -34.78
CA GLN A 11 15.36 43.45 -35.27
C GLN A 11 15.46 42.13 -36.04
N THR A 12 16.53 41.98 -36.82
CA THR A 12 16.65 40.87 -37.79
C THR A 12 17.51 39.73 -37.28
N GLY A 13 18.35 39.95 -36.27
CA GLY A 13 19.34 38.98 -35.83
C GLY A 13 20.49 38.76 -36.82
N ILE A 14 20.60 39.60 -37.86
CA ILE A 14 21.72 39.57 -38.79
C ILE A 14 23.01 39.80 -38.00
N SER A 15 24.00 38.94 -38.21
CA SER A 15 25.26 38.93 -37.46
C SER A 15 25.13 38.79 -35.94
N ALA A 16 24.05 38.12 -35.47
CA ALA A 16 23.86 37.82 -34.05
C ALA A 16 25.06 37.06 -33.46
N GLU A 17 25.61 36.12 -34.23
CA GLU A 17 26.73 35.30 -33.81
C GLU A 17 28.00 36.13 -33.60
N GLU A 18 28.44 36.91 -34.60
CA GLU A 18 29.65 37.73 -34.48
C GLU A 18 29.48 38.78 -33.37
N ARG A 19 28.26 39.27 -33.15
CA ARG A 19 27.95 40.19 -32.04
C ARG A 19 28.07 39.50 -30.69
N ILE A 20 27.55 38.28 -30.55
CA ILE A 20 27.68 37.47 -29.33
C ILE A 20 29.16 37.17 -29.07
N GLU A 21 29.93 36.75 -30.08
CA GLU A 21 31.36 36.52 -29.92
C GLU A 21 32.10 37.79 -29.46
N ARG A 22 31.80 38.94 -30.08
CA ARG A 22 32.40 40.21 -29.71
C ARG A 22 32.04 40.62 -28.27
N LEU A 23 30.82 40.38 -27.83
CA LEU A 23 30.37 40.67 -26.47
C LEU A 23 30.97 39.68 -25.46
N ALA A 24 31.02 38.40 -25.80
CA ALA A 24 31.64 37.35 -25.00
C ALA A 24 33.12 37.63 -24.72
N ARG A 25 33.86 38.15 -25.72
CA ARG A 25 35.26 38.60 -25.56
C ARG A 25 35.41 39.76 -24.56
N LYS A 26 34.37 40.56 -24.33
CA LYS A 26 34.37 41.63 -23.33
C LYS A 26 34.09 41.08 -21.93
N SER A 27 32.94 40.45 -21.76
CA SER A 27 32.54 39.76 -20.53
C SER A 27 31.17 39.09 -20.72
N PHE A 28 30.85 38.09 -19.89
CA PHE A 28 29.51 37.52 -19.88
C PHE A 28 28.45 38.53 -19.40
N ILE A 29 28.82 39.48 -18.53
CA ILE A 29 27.93 40.58 -18.12
C ILE A 29 27.51 41.41 -19.34
N ALA A 30 28.41 41.63 -20.30
CA ALA A 30 28.08 42.33 -21.54
C ALA A 30 27.04 41.58 -22.38
N LEU A 31 27.04 40.23 -22.36
CA LEU A 31 26.00 39.42 -22.99
C LEU A 31 24.66 39.51 -22.26
N LEU A 32 24.66 39.46 -20.92
CA LEU A 32 23.42 39.56 -20.14
C LEU A 32 22.75 40.93 -20.31
N ASN A 33 23.54 42.01 -20.34
CA ASN A 33 23.04 43.36 -20.62
C ASN A 33 22.44 43.45 -22.03
N GLU A 34 22.99 42.71 -22.99
CA GLU A 34 22.46 42.66 -24.35
C GLU A 34 21.12 41.89 -24.39
N LEU A 35 21.05 40.74 -23.71
CA LEU A 35 19.80 39.98 -23.57
C LEU A 35 18.71 40.80 -22.89
N GLU A 36 19.04 41.56 -21.85
CA GLU A 36 18.10 42.46 -21.16
C GLU A 36 17.59 43.58 -22.07
N LYS A 37 18.45 44.13 -22.93
CA LYS A 37 18.00 45.10 -23.95
C LYS A 37 17.03 44.43 -24.91
N LEU A 38 17.38 43.27 -25.46
CA LEU A 38 16.54 42.52 -26.40
C LEU A 38 15.17 42.16 -25.82
N ASP A 39 15.13 41.75 -24.54
CA ASP A 39 13.90 41.42 -23.79
C ASP A 39 12.96 42.63 -23.66
N ASN A 40 13.52 43.85 -23.56
CA ASN A 40 12.75 45.08 -23.38
C ASN A 40 12.30 45.75 -24.68
N ILE A 41 12.83 45.33 -25.84
CA ILE A 41 12.46 45.96 -27.11
C ILE A 41 11.04 45.53 -27.52
N LYS A 42 10.15 46.50 -27.65
CA LYS A 42 8.79 46.32 -28.17
C LYS A 42 8.71 46.93 -29.58
N PHE A 43 8.45 46.10 -30.58
CA PHE A 43 8.19 46.59 -31.93
C PHE A 43 6.68 46.72 -32.17
N TYR A 44 6.31 47.83 -32.81
CA TYR A 44 4.95 48.10 -33.26
C TYR A 44 4.95 47.98 -34.77
N ASN A 45 4.13 47.09 -35.32
CA ASN A 45 3.99 46.99 -36.76
C ASN A 45 2.72 47.73 -37.17
N THR A 46 2.88 48.82 -37.92
CA THR A 46 1.78 49.55 -38.54
C THR A 46 1.55 48.97 -39.92
N SER A 47 0.49 48.17 -40.05
CA SER A 47 0.00 47.73 -41.36
C SER A 47 -1.05 48.73 -41.85
N ASN A 48 -0.73 49.46 -42.93
CA ASN A 48 -1.71 50.26 -43.66
C ASN A 48 -2.52 49.33 -44.56
N VAL A 49 -3.74 49.01 -44.14
CA VAL A 49 -4.73 48.38 -45.02
C VAL A 49 -5.61 49.50 -45.56
N SER A 50 -6.04 49.41 -46.82
CA SER A 50 -6.66 50.46 -47.63
C SER A 50 -7.91 51.15 -47.02
N PHE A 51 -8.39 50.72 -45.86
CA PHE A 51 -9.55 51.24 -45.12
C PHE A 51 -9.28 51.56 -43.62
N GLY A 52 -8.03 51.56 -43.15
CA GLY A 52 -7.69 51.95 -41.77
C GLY A 52 -6.28 51.56 -41.32
N ILE A 53 -5.68 52.37 -40.43
CA ILE A 53 -4.38 52.07 -39.81
C ILE A 53 -4.61 51.04 -38.70
N TYR A 54 -4.28 49.78 -38.96
CA TYR A 54 -4.24 48.75 -37.92
C TYR A 54 -2.83 48.70 -37.35
N ARG A 55 -2.69 49.13 -36.09
CA ARG A 55 -1.47 48.91 -35.30
C ARG A 55 -1.56 47.51 -34.69
N SER A 56 -0.93 46.53 -35.33
CA SER A 56 -0.76 45.21 -34.72
C SER A 56 0.56 45.17 -33.96
N LYS A 57 0.49 44.83 -32.67
CA LYS A 57 1.68 44.66 -31.84
C LYS A 57 2.26 43.28 -32.13
N THR A 58 3.30 43.19 -32.96
CA THR A 58 4.01 41.93 -33.23
C THR A 58 5.37 41.98 -32.55
N GLU A 59 5.62 41.05 -31.63
CA GLU A 59 6.84 41.00 -30.81
C GLU A 59 7.99 40.32 -31.57
N TYR A 60 8.47 40.97 -32.64
CA TYR A 60 9.60 40.49 -33.44
C TYR A 60 10.89 40.27 -32.64
N SER A 61 11.08 41.01 -31.53
CA SER A 61 12.26 40.92 -30.66
C SER A 61 12.43 39.56 -30.02
N ARG A 62 11.35 38.80 -29.80
CA ARG A 62 11.41 37.49 -29.13
C ARG A 62 12.17 36.46 -29.93
N ASN A 63 12.03 36.43 -31.25
CA ASN A 63 12.76 35.49 -32.11
C ASN A 63 14.27 35.75 -32.09
N VAL A 64 14.68 37.02 -32.11
CA VAL A 64 16.09 37.40 -32.01
C VAL A 64 16.63 37.09 -30.61
N PHE A 65 15.87 37.40 -29.56
CA PHE A 65 16.24 37.04 -28.19
C PHE A 65 16.47 35.53 -28.04
N TYR A 66 15.58 34.69 -28.59
CA TYR A 66 15.73 33.24 -28.58
C TYR A 66 16.93 32.76 -29.40
N LEU A 67 17.18 33.36 -30.56
CA LEU A 67 18.37 33.10 -31.36
C LEU A 67 19.66 33.38 -30.55
N TYR A 68 19.69 34.50 -29.83
CA TYR A 68 20.84 34.86 -28.99
C TYR A 68 21.06 33.85 -27.88
N LEU A 69 20.00 33.47 -27.16
CA LEU A 69 20.11 32.44 -26.11
C LEU A 69 20.62 31.11 -26.68
N LYS A 70 20.12 30.69 -27.85
CA LYS A 70 20.59 29.47 -28.51
C LYS A 70 22.07 29.56 -28.87
N ILE A 71 22.51 30.63 -29.52
CA ILE A 71 23.93 30.81 -29.88
C ILE A 71 24.83 30.84 -28.64
N ILE A 72 24.40 31.50 -27.56
CA ILE A 72 25.17 31.54 -26.30
C ILE A 72 25.31 30.13 -25.73
N ALA A 73 24.21 29.37 -25.60
CA ALA A 73 24.28 27.98 -25.13
C ALA A 73 25.04 27.05 -26.08
N ASP A 74 25.07 27.38 -27.38
CA ASP A 74 25.75 26.57 -28.39
C ASP A 74 27.25 26.79 -28.46
N LYS A 75 27.71 28.04 -28.37
CA LYS A 75 29.08 28.42 -28.71
C LYS A 75 29.88 28.94 -27.51
N HIS A 76 29.23 29.27 -26.40
CA HIS A 76 29.91 29.86 -25.25
C HIS A 76 30.00 28.88 -24.07
N GLN A 77 31.23 28.51 -23.69
CA GLN A 77 31.47 27.69 -22.51
C GLN A 77 31.29 28.53 -21.24
N MET A 78 30.09 28.52 -20.66
CA MET A 78 29.77 29.24 -19.43
C MET A 78 30.41 28.59 -18.21
N THR A 79 30.93 29.42 -17.31
CA THR A 79 31.25 29.04 -15.92
C THR A 79 29.97 28.78 -15.12
N LYS A 80 30.10 28.20 -13.92
CA LYS A 80 28.94 27.92 -13.05
C LYS A 80 28.09 29.17 -12.73
N ASN A 81 28.73 30.28 -12.41
CA ASN A 81 28.04 31.54 -12.08
C ASN A 81 27.37 32.17 -13.32
N GLU A 82 27.99 32.04 -14.49
CA GLU A 82 27.41 32.50 -15.75
C GLU A 82 26.20 31.67 -16.12
N LEU A 83 26.28 30.34 -16.02
CA LEU A 83 25.15 29.44 -16.27
C LEU A 83 23.99 29.69 -15.30
N TYR A 84 24.27 29.97 -14.02
CA TYR A 84 23.25 30.36 -13.05
C TYR A 84 22.46 31.60 -13.52
N ASN A 85 23.15 32.64 -13.96
CA ASN A 85 22.52 33.85 -14.45
C ASN A 85 21.82 33.62 -15.80
N PHE A 86 22.41 32.81 -16.68
CA PHE A 86 21.81 32.42 -17.95
C PHE A 86 20.44 31.74 -17.77
N LEU A 87 20.33 30.80 -16.83
CA LEU A 87 19.07 30.10 -16.54
C LEU A 87 17.93 31.06 -16.14
N LYS A 88 18.23 32.20 -15.51
CA LYS A 88 17.23 33.23 -15.20
C LYS A 88 16.62 33.84 -16.47
N TYR A 89 17.40 33.99 -17.54
CA TYR A 89 16.89 34.46 -18.84
C TYR A 89 16.16 33.34 -19.58
N VAL A 90 16.64 32.09 -19.51
CA VAL A 90 15.93 30.93 -20.06
C VAL A 90 14.53 30.81 -19.48
N LYS A 91 14.36 31.06 -18.18
CA LYS A 91 13.06 31.06 -17.48
C LYS A 91 12.03 31.99 -18.14
N LYS A 92 12.47 33.12 -18.71
CA LYS A 92 11.63 34.14 -19.33
C LYS A 92 11.16 33.81 -20.75
N ILE A 93 11.70 32.77 -21.39
CA ILE A 93 11.27 32.36 -22.74
C ILE A 93 9.78 31.98 -22.71
N ASP A 94 8.95 32.55 -23.59
CA ASP A 94 7.54 32.16 -23.72
C ASP A 94 7.36 30.89 -24.58
N SER A 95 8.20 30.70 -25.59
CA SER A 95 8.18 29.49 -26.42
C SER A 95 8.59 28.25 -25.63
N GLN A 96 7.61 27.42 -25.27
CA GLN A 96 7.82 26.22 -24.45
C GLN A 96 8.75 25.20 -25.12
N SER A 97 8.61 25.03 -26.44
CA SER A 97 9.50 24.16 -27.22
C SER A 97 10.95 24.68 -27.21
N THR A 98 11.14 25.99 -27.43
CA THR A 98 12.48 26.60 -27.39
C THR A 98 13.10 26.49 -25.99
N LYS A 99 12.32 26.81 -24.94
CA LYS A 99 12.78 26.70 -23.55
C LYS A 99 13.15 25.25 -23.20
N GLY A 100 12.30 24.30 -23.56
CA GLY A 100 12.53 22.87 -23.32
C GLY A 100 13.76 22.34 -24.04
N ASN A 101 13.94 22.69 -25.31
CA ASN A 101 15.14 22.33 -26.08
C ASN A 101 16.41 22.91 -25.44
N LEU A 102 16.40 24.21 -25.12
CA LEU A 102 17.56 24.87 -24.52
C LEU A 102 17.95 24.27 -23.16
N LEU A 103 16.95 23.91 -22.33
CA LEU A 103 17.19 23.22 -21.07
C LEU A 103 17.83 21.84 -21.29
N ARG A 104 17.38 21.08 -22.30
CA ARG A 104 18.00 19.78 -22.63
C ARG A 104 19.41 19.95 -23.20
N ASP A 105 19.67 20.96 -24.03
CA ASP A 105 21.01 21.28 -24.54
C ASP A 105 21.96 21.65 -23.38
N ILE A 106 21.46 22.39 -22.39
CA ILE A 106 22.22 22.70 -21.16
C ILE A 106 22.58 21.41 -20.41
N LEU A 107 21.64 20.47 -20.27
CA LEU A 107 21.91 19.18 -19.64
C LEU A 107 22.92 18.35 -20.42
N GLU A 108 22.94 18.42 -21.75
CA GLU A 108 23.94 17.72 -22.56
C GLU A 108 25.34 18.30 -22.32
N LYS A 109 25.48 19.63 -22.44
CA LYS A 109 26.78 20.32 -22.49
C LYS A 109 27.42 20.57 -21.14
N TYR A 110 26.63 20.80 -20.09
CA TYR A 110 27.17 21.22 -18.79
C TYR A 110 26.96 20.17 -17.71
N THR A 111 27.91 20.14 -16.77
CA THR A 111 27.76 19.41 -15.50
C THR A 111 27.25 20.40 -14.45
N LEU A 112 26.09 20.10 -13.87
CA LEU A 112 25.44 20.97 -12.89
C LEU A 112 25.96 20.63 -11.48
N SER A 113 26.31 21.65 -10.69
CA SER A 113 26.45 21.51 -9.23
C SER A 113 25.07 21.40 -8.57
N GLU A 114 25.01 21.01 -7.30
CA GLU A 114 23.76 20.87 -6.54
C GLU A 114 22.89 22.13 -6.62
N ASP A 115 23.47 23.32 -6.36
CA ASP A 115 22.77 24.60 -6.49
C ASP A 115 22.22 24.84 -7.91
N LEU A 116 23.01 24.51 -8.93
CA LEU A 116 22.62 24.69 -10.33
C LEU A 116 21.52 23.71 -10.73
N MET A 117 21.50 22.50 -10.18
CA MET A 117 20.41 21.55 -10.39
C MET A 117 19.09 22.12 -9.88
N ASN A 118 19.09 22.73 -8.69
CA ASN A 118 17.88 23.35 -8.14
C ASN A 118 17.39 24.53 -9.01
N VAL A 119 18.30 25.39 -9.45
CA VAL A 119 17.96 26.52 -10.34
C VAL A 119 17.45 26.01 -11.70
N PHE A 120 18.05 24.94 -12.22
CA PHE A 120 17.61 24.27 -13.43
C PHE A 120 16.20 23.70 -13.29
N LEU A 121 15.89 23.03 -12.18
CA LEU A 121 14.57 22.45 -11.90
C LEU A 121 13.52 23.53 -11.70
N ILE A 122 13.82 24.63 -10.99
CA ILE A 122 12.95 25.81 -10.89
C ILE A 122 12.66 26.39 -12.28
N THR A 123 13.68 26.44 -13.15
CA THR A 123 13.53 26.93 -14.53
C THR A 123 12.67 25.97 -15.35
N THR A 124 12.83 24.66 -15.16
CA THR A 124 12.00 23.62 -15.79
C THR A 124 10.54 23.74 -15.34
N GLY A 125 10.29 24.05 -14.07
CA GLY A 125 8.95 24.34 -13.54
C GLY A 125 8.25 25.51 -14.23
N SER A 126 8.99 26.43 -14.86
CA SER A 126 8.43 27.54 -15.64
C SER A 126 7.99 27.18 -17.06
N LEU A 127 8.21 25.94 -17.51
CA LEU A 127 7.60 25.45 -18.74
C LEU A 127 6.09 25.33 -18.51
N GLU A 128 5.23 25.73 -19.43
CA GLU A 128 3.77 25.55 -19.27
C GLU A 128 3.30 24.22 -19.85
N TYR A 129 3.99 23.72 -20.88
CA TYR A 129 3.63 22.47 -21.53
C TYR A 129 4.18 21.29 -20.76
N ASN A 130 3.28 20.46 -20.23
CA ASN A 130 3.65 19.27 -19.45
C ASN A 130 4.52 18.28 -20.23
N THR A 131 4.34 18.18 -21.56
CA THR A 131 5.20 17.34 -22.41
C THR A 131 6.65 17.82 -22.40
N GLU A 132 6.88 19.13 -22.43
CA GLU A 132 8.24 19.70 -22.35
C GLU A 132 8.82 19.58 -20.94
N ARG A 133 8.01 19.79 -19.89
CA ARG A 133 8.41 19.50 -18.50
C ARG A 133 8.85 18.06 -18.36
N GLY A 134 8.00 17.11 -18.76
CA GLY A 134 8.26 15.68 -18.66
C GLY A 134 9.50 15.26 -19.44
N ALA A 135 9.66 15.72 -20.68
CA ALA A 135 10.86 15.45 -21.49
C ALA A 135 12.14 15.97 -20.83
N THR A 136 12.09 17.18 -20.25
CA THR A 136 13.24 17.79 -19.58
C THR A 136 13.58 17.08 -18.27
N LEU A 137 12.59 16.69 -17.46
CA LEU A 137 12.79 15.90 -16.25
C LEU A 137 13.38 14.51 -16.55
N ARG A 138 12.89 13.83 -17.59
CA ARG A 138 13.46 12.54 -18.03
C ARG A 138 14.92 12.69 -18.48
N ALA A 139 15.25 13.76 -19.21
CA ALA A 139 16.64 14.06 -19.59
C ALA A 139 17.51 14.34 -18.35
N PHE A 140 16.97 15.06 -17.36
CA PHE A 140 17.65 15.33 -16.09
C PHE A 140 17.97 14.03 -15.35
N MET A 141 16.98 13.14 -15.19
CA MET A 141 17.16 11.84 -14.50
C MET A 141 18.13 10.89 -15.22
N LYS A 142 18.27 11.01 -16.54
CA LYS A 142 19.25 10.22 -17.29
C LYS A 142 20.70 10.62 -16.94
N LYS A 143 20.92 11.88 -16.54
CA LYS A 143 22.25 12.41 -16.22
C LYS A 143 22.53 12.49 -14.73
N TYR A 144 21.51 12.73 -13.90
CA TYR A 144 21.66 13.00 -12.48
C TYR A 144 20.76 12.10 -11.63
N LYS A 145 21.31 11.68 -10.48
CA LYS A 145 20.54 10.97 -9.46
C LYS A 145 19.59 11.95 -8.75
N ILE A 146 18.36 11.51 -8.50
CA ILE A 146 17.43 12.20 -7.60
C ILE A 146 17.77 11.80 -6.16
N ALA A 147 18.10 12.78 -5.34
CA ALA A 147 18.56 12.63 -3.96
C ALA A 147 18.11 13.82 -3.11
N ASP A 148 18.36 13.78 -1.79
CA ASP A 148 17.95 14.80 -0.82
C ASP A 148 18.14 16.27 -1.29
N TYR A 149 19.25 16.60 -1.94
CA TYR A 149 19.57 17.99 -2.32
C TYR A 149 18.79 18.53 -3.53
N ASN A 150 18.15 17.67 -4.34
CA ASN A 150 17.41 18.08 -5.54
C ASN A 150 15.98 17.50 -5.63
N SER A 151 15.64 16.54 -4.78
CA SER A 151 14.37 15.79 -4.82
C SER A 151 13.16 16.72 -4.67
N GLU A 152 13.22 17.67 -3.74
CA GLU A 152 12.09 18.57 -3.48
C GLU A 152 11.74 19.41 -4.71
N GLN A 153 12.72 20.05 -5.36
CA GLN A 153 12.46 20.82 -6.58
C GLN A 153 12.03 19.92 -7.74
N PHE A 154 12.61 18.72 -7.85
CA PHE A 154 12.25 17.75 -8.88
C PHE A 154 10.77 17.34 -8.75
N PHE A 155 10.31 16.96 -7.56
CA PHE A 155 8.93 16.58 -7.32
C PHE A 155 7.96 17.77 -7.35
N ASN A 156 8.41 18.99 -7.04
CA ASN A 156 7.58 20.19 -7.20
C ASN A 156 7.24 20.46 -8.67
N VAL A 157 8.17 20.20 -9.60
CA VAL A 157 7.87 20.28 -11.04
C VAL A 157 6.82 19.23 -11.44
N ILE A 158 6.95 17.99 -10.97
CA ILE A 158 5.99 16.90 -11.25
C ILE A 158 4.61 17.24 -10.67
N ASP A 159 4.55 17.69 -9.42
CA ASP A 159 3.31 18.01 -8.73
C ASP A 159 2.56 19.13 -9.44
N GLY A 160 3.29 20.13 -9.97
CA GLY A 160 2.73 21.23 -10.76
C GLY A 160 2.29 20.87 -12.18
N MET A 161 2.54 19.66 -12.67
CA MET A 161 2.03 19.23 -13.98
C MET A 161 0.52 18.95 -13.94
N GLU A 162 -0.19 19.16 -15.06
CA GLU A 162 -1.63 18.89 -15.15
C GLU A 162 -1.93 17.59 -15.91
N ILE A 163 -1.13 17.29 -16.94
CA ILE A 163 -1.30 16.09 -17.77
C ILE A 163 -0.80 14.87 -17.01
N ARG A 164 -1.75 13.96 -16.73
CA ARG A 164 -1.59 12.80 -15.85
C ARG A 164 -0.63 11.75 -16.43
N SER A 165 -0.75 11.47 -17.73
CA SER A 165 0.15 10.57 -18.44
C SER A 165 1.61 11.06 -18.39
N GLU A 166 1.84 12.37 -18.49
CA GLU A 166 3.20 12.91 -18.43
C GLU A 166 3.81 12.81 -17.04
N LYS A 167 3.05 12.98 -15.96
CA LYS A 167 3.55 12.69 -14.60
C LYS A 167 3.99 11.24 -14.46
N SER A 168 3.13 10.32 -14.90
CA SER A 168 3.40 8.88 -14.87
C SER A 168 4.64 8.50 -15.70
N ASN A 169 4.80 9.12 -16.88
CA ASN A 169 5.96 8.95 -17.75
C ASN A 169 7.27 9.47 -17.15
N VAL A 170 7.23 10.26 -16.06
CA VAL A 170 8.42 10.66 -15.31
C VAL A 170 8.64 9.75 -14.09
N LEU A 171 7.57 9.44 -13.35
CA LEU A 171 7.65 8.64 -12.12
C LEU A 171 8.05 7.17 -12.36
N LYS A 172 7.50 6.51 -13.40
CA LYS A 172 7.82 5.10 -13.69
C LYS A 172 9.30 4.88 -14.00
N PRO A 173 9.94 5.64 -14.93
CA PRO A 173 11.38 5.51 -15.14
C PRO A 173 12.20 5.85 -13.90
N LEU A 174 11.74 6.79 -13.06
CA LEU A 174 12.48 7.14 -11.83
C LEU A 174 12.57 5.95 -10.89
N LEU A 175 11.44 5.28 -10.67
CA LEU A 175 11.38 4.10 -9.82
C LEU A 175 12.22 2.94 -10.35
N ARG A 176 12.19 2.73 -11.68
CA ARG A 176 12.91 1.62 -12.33
C ARG A 176 14.41 1.86 -12.42
N ASP A 177 14.81 3.08 -12.78
CA ASP A 177 16.18 3.38 -13.21
C ASP A 177 17.05 3.90 -12.05
N GLN A 178 16.45 4.30 -10.92
CA GLN A 178 17.19 4.86 -9.79
C GLN A 178 16.80 4.29 -8.43
N LYS A 179 17.81 3.95 -7.62
CA LYS A 179 17.64 3.65 -6.20
C LYS A 179 17.57 4.95 -5.39
N MET A 180 16.41 5.22 -4.82
CA MET A 180 16.14 6.39 -3.98
C MET A 180 16.55 6.14 -2.52
N ASP A 181 16.98 7.19 -1.83
CA ASP A 181 17.12 7.19 -0.36
C ASP A 181 15.72 7.33 0.30
N LYS A 182 15.71 7.33 1.64
CA LYS A 182 14.47 7.35 2.42
C LYS A 182 13.63 8.59 2.22
N SER A 183 14.26 9.77 2.25
CA SER A 183 13.54 11.03 2.08
C SER A 183 12.95 11.14 0.66
N THR A 184 13.74 10.75 -0.34
CA THR A 184 13.36 10.80 -1.75
C THR A 184 12.25 9.79 -2.06
N MET A 185 12.30 8.57 -1.50
CA MET A 185 11.23 7.58 -1.65
C MET A 185 9.92 8.07 -0.99
N MET A 186 9.98 8.69 0.18
CA MET A 186 8.78 9.28 0.80
C MET A 186 8.19 10.40 -0.05
N ARG A 187 9.02 11.26 -0.64
CA ARG A 187 8.56 12.31 -1.55
C ARG A 187 7.96 11.73 -2.84
N PHE A 188 8.53 10.63 -3.35
CA PHE A 188 7.99 9.86 -4.48
C PHE A 188 6.59 9.31 -4.22
N ILE A 189 6.39 8.64 -3.07
CA ILE A 189 5.09 8.10 -2.66
C ILE A 189 4.08 9.24 -2.50
N SER A 190 4.48 10.37 -1.89
CA SER A 190 3.63 11.55 -1.74
C SER A 190 3.19 12.13 -3.10
N SER A 191 4.12 12.27 -4.06
CA SER A 191 3.81 12.75 -5.41
C SER A 191 2.91 11.77 -6.17
N THR A 192 3.12 10.46 -6.01
CA THR A 192 2.24 9.42 -6.54
C THR A 192 0.81 9.57 -6.01
N GLY A 193 0.64 9.86 -4.73
CA GLY A 193 -0.68 10.10 -4.13
C GLY A 193 -1.42 11.32 -4.69
N ARG A 194 -0.70 12.31 -5.24
CA ARG A 194 -1.26 13.51 -5.89
C ARG A 194 -1.67 13.28 -7.35
N LEU A 195 -1.49 12.08 -7.90
CA LEU A 195 -2.00 11.75 -9.22
C LEU A 195 -3.54 11.70 -9.20
N SER A 196 -4.16 12.41 -10.14
CA SER A 196 -5.62 12.45 -10.30
C SER A 196 -6.18 11.31 -11.16
N GLN A 197 -5.33 10.45 -11.74
CA GLN A 197 -5.77 9.24 -12.46
C GLN A 197 -5.43 8.02 -11.62
N GLU A 198 -6.45 7.42 -11.02
CA GLU A 198 -6.30 6.28 -10.10
C GLU A 198 -5.66 5.06 -10.77
N GLY A 199 -5.93 4.82 -12.06
CA GLY A 199 -5.27 3.75 -12.81
C GLY A 199 -3.74 3.92 -12.86
N GLU A 200 -3.24 5.12 -13.15
CA GLU A 200 -1.79 5.39 -13.19
C GLU A 200 -1.17 5.35 -11.79
N LYS A 201 -1.87 5.90 -10.80
CA LYS A 201 -1.51 5.82 -9.39
C LYS A 201 -1.34 4.37 -8.96
N GLY A 202 -2.32 3.52 -9.22
CA GLY A 202 -2.28 2.12 -8.84
C GLY A 202 -1.21 1.31 -9.58
N VAL A 203 -0.93 1.60 -10.86
CA VAL A 203 0.20 0.97 -11.58
C VAL A 203 1.53 1.30 -10.91
N ILE A 204 1.76 2.57 -10.57
CA ILE A 204 2.98 2.98 -9.88
C ILE A 204 3.07 2.32 -8.50
N LEU A 205 1.98 2.32 -7.72
CA LEU A 205 1.94 1.63 -6.42
C LEU A 205 2.27 0.14 -6.57
N TYR A 206 1.75 -0.52 -7.61
CA TYR A 206 2.02 -1.93 -7.88
C TYR A 206 3.51 -2.22 -8.10
N GLU A 207 4.24 -1.28 -8.73
CA GLU A 207 5.70 -1.32 -8.93
C GLU A 207 6.48 -0.97 -7.66
N ILE A 208 5.94 -0.11 -6.77
CA ILE A 208 6.59 0.22 -5.49
C ILE A 208 6.54 -0.95 -4.50
N LEU A 209 5.45 -1.73 -4.48
CA LEU A 209 5.22 -2.74 -3.45
C LEU A 209 6.39 -3.71 -3.19
N PRO A 210 7.08 -4.28 -4.22
CA PRO A 210 8.26 -5.12 -4.01
C PRO A 210 9.48 -4.37 -3.44
N LEU A 211 9.50 -3.04 -3.54
CA LEU A 211 10.62 -2.19 -3.13
C LEU A 211 10.49 -1.65 -1.70
N LEU A 212 9.39 -1.95 -1.01
CA LEU A 212 9.15 -1.45 0.35
C LEU A 212 10.19 -1.95 1.36
N ASN A 213 10.94 -3.02 1.07
CA ASN A 213 12.09 -3.52 1.85
C ASN A 213 11.84 -3.54 3.37
N ASN A 214 10.62 -3.88 3.80
CA ASN A 214 10.28 -3.95 5.20
C ASN A 214 10.33 -2.60 5.97
N GLU A 215 10.35 -1.47 5.27
CA GLU A 215 10.33 -0.12 5.87
C GLU A 215 8.89 0.31 6.21
N GLU A 216 8.61 0.40 7.50
CA GLU A 216 7.29 0.70 8.07
C GLU A 216 6.69 2.03 7.57
N ASP A 217 7.52 3.08 7.49
CA ASP A 217 7.09 4.40 7.02
C ASP A 217 6.62 4.38 5.57
N TYR A 218 7.30 3.61 4.70
CA TYR A 218 6.88 3.48 3.30
C TYR A 218 5.57 2.72 3.20
N THR A 219 5.42 1.64 3.97
CA THR A 219 4.19 0.84 3.97
C THR A 219 3.00 1.68 4.41
N ARG A 220 3.14 2.47 5.48
CA ARG A 220 2.08 3.39 5.93
C ARG A 220 1.74 4.44 4.89
N ALA A 221 2.74 5.03 4.24
CA ALA A 221 2.53 6.00 3.17
C ALA A 221 1.78 5.37 1.98
N VAL A 222 2.18 4.17 1.54
CA VAL A 222 1.51 3.44 0.46
C VAL A 222 0.06 3.08 0.83
N ILE A 223 -0.18 2.56 2.04
CA ILE A 223 -1.54 2.27 2.54
C ILE A 223 -2.40 3.54 2.51
N SER A 224 -1.86 4.67 2.96
CA SER A 224 -2.57 5.95 2.95
C SER A 224 -2.96 6.35 1.53
N VAL A 225 -2.04 6.22 0.57
CA VAL A 225 -2.32 6.51 -0.84
C VAL A 225 -3.42 5.60 -1.38
N ILE A 226 -3.35 4.28 -1.15
CA ILE A 226 -4.36 3.32 -1.62
C ILE A 226 -5.74 3.62 -1.00
N LYS A 227 -5.81 3.93 0.30
CA LYS A 227 -7.08 4.24 0.99
C LYS A 227 -7.75 5.48 0.39
N ASN A 228 -6.97 6.48 0.02
CA ASN A 228 -7.43 7.74 -0.56
C ASN A 228 -7.71 7.65 -2.07
N MET A 229 -7.56 6.48 -2.70
CA MET A 229 -8.03 6.27 -4.09
C MET A 229 -9.55 6.31 -4.13
N ASP A 230 -10.10 6.79 -5.25
CA ASP A 230 -11.54 6.83 -5.51
C ASP A 230 -12.21 5.45 -5.34
N ASP A 231 -13.40 5.42 -4.75
CA ASP A 231 -14.11 4.18 -4.44
C ASP A 231 -14.62 3.43 -5.68
N SER A 232 -14.72 4.09 -6.83
CA SER A 232 -14.96 3.42 -8.13
C SER A 232 -13.83 2.44 -8.51
N TYR A 233 -12.65 2.55 -7.87
CA TYR A 233 -11.51 1.65 -8.03
C TYR A 233 -11.40 0.60 -6.91
N VAL A 234 -12.49 0.29 -6.20
CA VAL A 234 -12.49 -0.66 -5.07
C VAL A 234 -11.75 -1.97 -5.38
N ASN A 235 -12.04 -2.63 -6.51
CA ASN A 235 -11.37 -3.88 -6.87
C ASN A 235 -9.85 -3.71 -6.98
N PHE A 236 -9.37 -2.59 -7.51
CA PHE A 236 -7.94 -2.34 -7.64
C PHE A 236 -7.28 -1.98 -6.31
N LYS A 237 -8.00 -1.24 -5.44
CA LYS A 237 -7.57 -0.98 -4.04
C LYS A 237 -7.40 -2.30 -3.29
N GLU A 238 -8.36 -3.21 -3.45
CA GLU A 238 -8.33 -4.55 -2.86
C GLU A 238 -7.11 -5.34 -3.37
N ASP A 239 -6.85 -5.35 -4.68
CA ASP A 239 -5.71 -6.07 -5.27
C ASP A 239 -4.35 -5.51 -4.80
N LEU A 240 -4.21 -4.19 -4.68
CA LEU A 240 -3.01 -3.55 -4.14
C LEU A 240 -2.78 -3.91 -2.67
N MET A 241 -3.83 -3.89 -1.85
CA MET A 241 -3.77 -4.32 -0.45
C MET A 241 -3.41 -5.82 -0.34
N MET A 242 -3.97 -6.64 -1.22
CA MET A 242 -3.66 -8.07 -1.25
C MET A 242 -2.20 -8.34 -1.60
N LYS A 243 -1.66 -7.57 -2.54
CA LYS A 243 -0.25 -7.64 -2.91
C LYS A 243 0.66 -7.14 -1.79
N LEU A 244 0.23 -6.11 -1.06
CA LEU A 244 0.95 -5.63 0.14
C LEU A 244 1.01 -6.72 1.23
N ALA A 245 -0.08 -7.45 1.43
CA ALA A 245 -0.14 -8.55 2.40
C ALA A 245 0.63 -9.82 1.98
N ASN A 246 1.32 -9.84 0.85
CA ASN A 246 2.10 -11.01 0.42
C ASN A 246 3.30 -11.29 1.35
N ALA A 247 3.67 -12.57 1.42
CA ALA A 247 4.64 -13.13 2.37
C ALA A 247 6.06 -12.52 2.30
N GLU A 248 6.44 -11.86 1.21
CA GLU A 248 7.74 -11.15 1.12
C GLU A 248 7.85 -10.02 2.17
N GLN A 249 6.74 -9.57 2.77
CA GLN A 249 6.67 -8.54 3.79
C GLN A 249 6.40 -9.07 5.22
N GLU A 250 6.51 -10.38 5.45
CA GLU A 250 6.10 -11.04 6.70
C GLU A 250 6.72 -10.42 7.96
N ILE A 251 8.02 -10.08 7.91
CA ILE A 251 8.75 -9.54 9.06
C ILE A 251 8.23 -8.15 9.46
N THR A 252 7.87 -7.30 8.50
CA THR A 252 7.36 -5.95 8.80
C THR A 252 5.92 -5.96 9.22
N LEU A 253 5.10 -6.80 8.60
CA LEU A 253 3.71 -6.96 9.00
C LEU A 253 3.60 -7.45 10.45
N LYS A 254 4.45 -8.38 10.90
CA LYS A 254 4.51 -8.82 12.30
C LYS A 254 4.90 -7.71 13.28
N LYS A 255 5.72 -6.73 12.85
CA LYS A 255 6.24 -5.68 13.72
C LYS A 255 5.29 -4.50 13.90
N ASP A 256 4.43 -4.21 12.92
CA ASP A 256 3.51 -3.07 12.99
C ASP A 256 2.04 -3.51 13.02
N LYS A 257 1.50 -3.58 14.25
CA LYS A 257 0.08 -3.86 14.48
C LYS A 257 -0.86 -2.86 13.78
N THR A 258 -0.42 -1.62 13.56
CA THR A 258 -1.23 -0.57 12.93
C THR A 258 -1.48 -0.90 11.46
N ILE A 259 -0.47 -1.46 10.78
CA ILE A 259 -0.60 -1.93 9.41
C ILE A 259 -1.57 -3.12 9.35
N LEU A 260 -1.42 -4.12 10.24
CA LEU A 260 -2.31 -5.27 10.30
C LEU A 260 -3.77 -4.87 10.56
N ILE A 261 -4.01 -4.00 11.54
CA ILE A 261 -5.34 -3.44 11.82
C ILE A 261 -5.87 -2.67 10.60
N GLY A 262 -5.00 -1.93 9.91
CA GLY A 262 -5.34 -1.24 8.66
C GLY A 262 -5.79 -2.19 7.56
N LEU A 263 -5.12 -3.33 7.39
CA LEU A 263 -5.48 -4.39 6.45
C LEU A 263 -6.81 -5.06 6.83
N LEU A 264 -7.04 -5.34 8.12
CA LEU A 264 -8.30 -5.91 8.61
C LEU A 264 -9.50 -4.99 8.37
N LYS A 265 -9.35 -3.70 8.69
CA LYS A 265 -10.39 -2.69 8.42
C LYS A 265 -10.72 -2.64 6.93
N ASN A 266 -9.72 -2.72 6.06
CA ASN A 266 -9.95 -2.80 4.62
C ASN A 266 -10.63 -4.12 4.21
N ALA A 267 -10.21 -5.25 4.79
CA ALA A 267 -10.79 -6.57 4.51
C ALA A 267 -12.30 -6.59 4.79
N ARG A 268 -12.74 -5.92 5.86
CA ARG A 268 -14.17 -5.85 6.20
C ARG A 268 -15.01 -5.25 5.07
N GLU A 269 -14.47 -4.25 4.38
CA GLU A 269 -15.10 -3.53 3.28
C GLU A 269 -14.97 -4.27 1.93
N TYR A 270 -14.32 -5.44 1.88
CA TYR A 270 -14.17 -6.18 0.63
C TYR A 270 -15.51 -6.67 0.10
N SER A 271 -15.65 -6.56 -1.22
CA SER A 271 -16.86 -6.92 -1.98
C SER A 271 -17.24 -8.40 -1.94
N THR A 272 -16.31 -9.31 -1.61
CA THR A 272 -16.55 -10.76 -1.62
C THR A 272 -15.85 -11.48 -0.47
N ASN A 273 -16.47 -12.54 0.05
CA ASN A 273 -15.84 -13.40 1.06
C ASN A 273 -14.58 -14.10 0.57
N THR A 274 -14.46 -14.39 -0.73
CA THR A 274 -13.26 -15.01 -1.30
C THR A 274 -12.04 -14.10 -1.11
N LYS A 275 -12.19 -12.79 -1.36
CA LYS A 275 -11.11 -11.83 -1.12
C LYS A 275 -10.82 -11.68 0.37
N LYS A 276 -11.85 -11.61 1.23
CA LYS A 276 -11.69 -11.60 2.70
C LYS A 276 -10.87 -12.80 3.15
N PHE A 277 -11.27 -14.00 2.71
CA PHE A 277 -10.61 -15.26 3.01
C PHE A 277 -9.14 -15.28 2.60
N ILE A 278 -8.81 -14.87 1.37
CA ILE A 278 -7.42 -14.85 0.89
C ILE A 278 -6.56 -13.90 1.73
N LEU A 279 -7.04 -12.69 2.02
CA LEU A 279 -6.30 -11.73 2.85
C LEU A 279 -6.13 -12.26 4.26
N MET A 280 -7.20 -12.75 4.87
CA MET A 280 -7.18 -13.25 6.24
C MET A 280 -6.25 -14.45 6.40
N ARG A 281 -6.13 -15.34 5.39
CA ARG A 281 -5.13 -16.41 5.41
C ARG A 281 -3.69 -15.88 5.41
N LYS A 282 -3.42 -14.79 4.69
CA LYS A 282 -2.11 -14.13 4.74
C LYS A 282 -1.87 -13.51 6.11
N ILE A 283 -2.89 -12.88 6.69
CA ILE A 283 -2.85 -12.32 8.05
C ILE A 283 -2.59 -13.43 9.08
N ASN A 284 -3.13 -14.63 8.91
CA ASN A 284 -2.87 -15.76 9.81
C ASN A 284 -1.40 -16.20 9.83
N MET A 285 -0.60 -15.89 8.79
CA MET A 285 0.85 -16.17 8.80
C MET A 285 1.63 -15.17 9.67
N VAL A 286 1.03 -14.01 9.92
CA VAL A 286 1.57 -12.88 10.69
C VAL A 286 0.70 -12.52 11.88
N PHE A 287 -0.04 -13.50 12.40
CA PHE A 287 -0.99 -13.32 13.48
C PHE A 287 -0.28 -12.82 14.75
N ILE A 288 -0.96 -11.94 15.50
CA ILE A 288 -0.44 -11.39 16.75
C ILE A 288 -1.52 -11.43 17.84
N GLU A 289 -1.10 -11.61 19.09
CA GLU A 289 -1.96 -11.68 20.27
C GLU A 289 -2.15 -10.28 20.89
N ASP A 290 -2.78 -9.35 20.15
CA ASP A 290 -3.10 -7.98 20.60
C ASP A 290 -4.61 -7.73 20.57
N LYS A 291 -5.16 -7.16 21.64
CA LYS A 291 -6.62 -7.01 21.82
C LYS A 291 -7.30 -6.23 20.70
N ASP A 292 -6.68 -5.14 20.22
CA ASP A 292 -7.26 -4.31 19.16
C ASP A 292 -7.23 -5.04 17.82
N PHE A 293 -6.12 -5.75 17.56
CA PHE A 293 -5.99 -6.62 16.40
C PHE A 293 -7.04 -7.75 16.42
N LEU A 294 -7.18 -8.46 17.54
CA LEU A 294 -8.13 -9.57 17.69
C LEU A 294 -9.58 -9.10 17.50
N TYR A 295 -9.93 -7.95 18.05
CA TYR A 295 -11.24 -7.35 17.85
C TYR A 295 -11.54 -7.14 16.36
N GLU A 296 -10.64 -6.52 15.62
CA GLU A 296 -10.83 -6.30 14.18
C GLU A 296 -10.77 -7.60 13.38
N TYR A 297 -9.91 -8.54 13.76
CA TYR A 297 -9.75 -9.85 13.11
C TYR A 297 -11.06 -10.64 13.16
N PHE A 298 -11.64 -10.78 14.35
CA PHE A 298 -12.92 -11.49 14.50
C PHE A 298 -14.11 -10.69 13.96
N ASN A 299 -14.05 -9.35 13.89
CA ASN A 299 -15.05 -8.58 13.17
C ASN A 299 -15.08 -8.92 11.67
N VAL A 300 -13.92 -9.09 11.03
CA VAL A 300 -13.86 -9.51 9.62
C VAL A 300 -14.49 -10.89 9.46
N ILE A 301 -14.14 -11.86 10.32
CA ILE A 301 -14.74 -13.21 10.29
C ILE A 301 -16.26 -13.14 10.46
N ASN A 302 -16.73 -12.35 11.42
CA ASN A 302 -18.16 -12.18 11.70
C ASN A 302 -18.92 -11.47 10.57
N SER A 303 -18.22 -10.71 9.72
CA SER A 303 -18.80 -10.07 8.53
C SER A 303 -18.89 -10.99 7.31
N MET A 304 -18.37 -12.21 7.39
CA MET A 304 -18.45 -13.19 6.31
C MET A 304 -19.75 -13.98 6.42
N ASP A 305 -20.56 -13.99 5.37
CA ASP A 305 -21.81 -14.75 5.26
C ASP A 305 -21.65 -16.14 4.62
N ASN A 306 -20.41 -16.56 4.29
CA ASN A 306 -20.11 -17.90 3.79
C ASN A 306 -19.44 -18.73 4.88
N GLU A 307 -20.20 -19.68 5.44
CA GLU A 307 -19.78 -20.53 6.54
C GLU A 307 -18.61 -21.43 6.16
N PHE A 308 -18.57 -21.95 4.94
CA PHE A 308 -17.45 -22.78 4.46
C PHE A 308 -16.12 -22.03 4.48
N LEU A 309 -16.09 -20.78 4.02
CA LEU A 309 -14.88 -19.96 4.05
C LEU A 309 -14.50 -19.55 5.48
N ARG A 310 -15.49 -19.24 6.34
CA ARG A 310 -15.24 -18.98 7.77
C ARG A 310 -14.59 -20.17 8.45
N TYR A 311 -15.17 -21.36 8.26
CA TYR A 311 -14.65 -22.61 8.78
C TYR A 311 -13.19 -22.84 8.38
N ASN A 312 -12.89 -22.79 7.08
CA ASN A 312 -11.53 -23.00 6.58
C ASN A 312 -10.55 -21.95 7.11
N LEU A 313 -11.00 -20.71 7.32
CA LEU A 313 -10.17 -19.65 7.87
C LEU A 313 -9.83 -19.88 9.35
N LEU A 314 -10.80 -20.32 10.15
CA LEU A 314 -10.60 -20.66 11.56
C LEU A 314 -9.68 -21.88 11.72
N LEU A 315 -9.83 -22.91 10.89
CA LEU A 315 -8.85 -24.01 10.87
C LEU A 315 -7.46 -23.53 10.45
N HIS A 316 -7.37 -22.66 9.44
CA HIS A 316 -6.09 -22.11 9.03
C HIS A 316 -5.44 -21.30 10.15
N LEU A 317 -6.22 -20.58 10.96
CA LEU A 317 -5.71 -19.87 12.14
C LEU A 317 -5.06 -20.85 13.11
N LEU A 318 -5.77 -21.92 13.49
CA LEU A 318 -5.29 -22.94 14.44
C LEU A 318 -4.07 -23.71 13.93
N ASN A 319 -4.05 -24.05 12.65
CA ASN A 319 -2.96 -24.85 12.06
C ASN A 319 -1.64 -24.07 11.96
N ASN A 320 -1.68 -22.73 12.00
CA ASN A 320 -0.50 -21.90 11.79
C ASN A 320 -0.08 -21.11 13.04
N ASN A 321 -0.87 -21.15 14.13
CA ASN A 321 -0.64 -20.31 15.31
C ASN A 321 -0.93 -21.06 16.60
N GLU A 322 -0.15 -20.73 17.63
CA GLU A 322 -0.48 -21.06 19.02
C GLU A 322 -1.55 -20.09 19.51
N ILE A 323 -2.65 -20.60 20.06
CA ILE A 323 -3.79 -19.78 20.46
C ILE A 323 -3.79 -19.56 21.97
N SER A 324 -3.63 -18.29 22.38
CA SER A 324 -3.76 -17.91 23.79
C SER A 324 -5.20 -17.97 24.28
N SER A 325 -5.41 -17.89 25.59
CA SER A 325 -6.74 -17.75 26.19
C SER A 325 -7.50 -16.51 25.72
N VAL A 326 -6.76 -15.42 25.45
CA VAL A 326 -7.32 -14.15 24.95
C VAL A 326 -7.91 -14.32 23.54
N THR A 327 -7.29 -15.16 22.70
CA THR A 327 -7.78 -15.46 21.35
C THR A 327 -8.80 -16.61 21.33
N ALA A 328 -8.71 -17.55 22.27
CA ALA A 328 -9.60 -18.71 22.32
C ALA A 328 -11.06 -18.32 22.55
N ILE A 329 -11.35 -17.37 23.44
CA ILE A 329 -12.74 -16.93 23.69
C ILE A 329 -13.42 -16.35 22.43
N PRO A 330 -12.85 -15.35 21.72
CA PRO A 330 -13.46 -14.86 20.50
C PRO A 330 -13.45 -15.90 19.36
N LEU A 331 -12.49 -16.83 19.34
CA LEU A 331 -12.53 -18.00 18.45
C LEU A 331 -13.79 -18.84 18.71
N PHE A 332 -14.06 -19.22 19.97
CA PHE A 332 -15.23 -19.99 20.35
C PHE A 332 -16.55 -19.30 20.01
N ASN A 333 -16.64 -17.98 20.24
CA ASN A 333 -17.78 -17.18 19.79
C ASN A 333 -17.97 -17.18 18.26
N ALA A 334 -16.88 -17.32 17.49
CA ALA A 334 -16.96 -17.45 16.04
C ALA A 334 -17.35 -18.87 15.61
N VAL A 335 -16.99 -19.89 16.41
CA VAL A 335 -17.33 -21.31 16.20
C VAL A 335 -18.79 -21.60 16.55
N SER A 336 -19.34 -21.04 17.62
CA SER A 336 -20.74 -21.25 18.01
C SER A 336 -21.72 -20.90 16.89
N LYS A 337 -21.41 -19.86 16.12
CA LYS A 337 -22.14 -19.47 14.91
C LYS A 337 -22.09 -20.49 13.75
N LEU A 338 -21.27 -21.53 13.84
CA LEU A 338 -21.19 -22.64 12.89
C LEU A 338 -21.90 -23.90 13.41
N CYS A 339 -22.39 -23.91 14.66
CA CYS A 339 -22.90 -25.12 15.30
C CYS A 339 -24.29 -25.60 14.80
N GLY A 340 -24.99 -24.81 14.00
CA GLY A 340 -26.32 -25.14 13.46
C GLY A 340 -26.35 -26.29 12.43
N GLU A 341 -27.56 -26.72 12.08
CA GLU A 341 -27.89 -27.95 11.31
C GLU A 341 -27.10 -28.16 10.00
N GLY A 342 -26.52 -27.13 9.38
CA GLY A 342 -25.75 -27.25 8.13
C GLY A 342 -24.23 -27.36 8.28
N TYR A 343 -23.66 -26.93 9.40
CA TYR A 343 -22.20 -26.77 9.55
C TYR A 343 -21.63 -27.25 10.89
N SER A 344 -22.41 -27.97 11.70
CA SER A 344 -21.96 -28.55 12.96
C SER A 344 -20.66 -29.37 12.81
N HIS A 345 -20.50 -30.14 11.72
CA HIS A 345 -19.26 -30.88 11.43
C HIS A 345 -18.03 -29.96 11.30
N ALA A 346 -18.19 -28.77 10.72
CA ALA A 346 -17.14 -27.77 10.61
C ALA A 346 -16.77 -27.21 11.99
N ALA A 347 -17.77 -26.93 12.84
CA ALA A 347 -17.54 -26.52 14.23
C ALA A 347 -16.76 -27.61 14.99
N GLY A 348 -17.19 -28.87 14.88
CA GLY A 348 -16.52 -30.01 15.51
C GLY A 348 -15.08 -30.20 15.04
N ALA A 349 -14.81 -30.01 13.75
CA ALA A 349 -13.46 -30.07 13.21
C ALA A 349 -12.55 -28.96 13.80
N ILE A 350 -13.05 -27.73 13.95
CA ILE A 350 -12.30 -26.63 14.59
C ILE A 350 -12.02 -26.96 16.06
N LEU A 351 -13.01 -27.44 16.80
CA LEU A 351 -12.86 -27.76 18.22
C LEU A 351 -11.88 -28.92 18.43
N ARG A 352 -11.92 -29.96 17.59
CA ARG A 352 -10.91 -31.04 17.61
C ARG A 352 -9.50 -30.55 17.28
N GLU A 353 -9.37 -29.63 16.33
CA GLU A 353 -8.07 -29.01 16.04
C GLU A 353 -7.58 -28.20 17.26
N TYR A 354 -8.46 -27.44 17.91
CA TYR A 354 -8.12 -26.68 19.12
C TYR A 354 -7.72 -27.58 20.29
N ILE A 355 -8.34 -28.75 20.46
CA ILE A 355 -7.99 -29.73 21.50
C ILE A 355 -6.49 -30.09 21.46
N LYS A 356 -5.83 -30.04 20.30
CA LYS A 356 -4.38 -30.27 20.19
C LYS A 356 -3.57 -29.29 21.06
N GLN A 357 -4.08 -28.08 21.24
CA GLN A 357 -3.50 -27.00 22.04
C GLN A 357 -4.28 -26.76 23.36
N TRP A 358 -4.78 -27.82 24.00
CA TRP A 358 -5.67 -27.75 25.16
C TRP A 358 -5.16 -26.76 26.24
N PRO A 359 -5.96 -25.73 26.61
CA PRO A 359 -5.50 -24.62 27.44
C PRO A 359 -5.41 -25.04 28.91
N GLN A 360 -4.58 -24.40 29.73
CA GLN A 360 -4.56 -24.64 31.18
C GLN A 360 -5.58 -23.77 31.95
N GLU A 361 -6.02 -22.67 31.35
CA GLU A 361 -6.90 -21.70 31.99
C GLU A 361 -8.35 -22.18 32.05
N ARG A 362 -8.91 -22.21 33.27
CA ARG A 362 -10.28 -22.68 33.54
C ARG A 362 -11.34 -21.94 32.72
N MET A 363 -11.26 -20.61 32.64
CA MET A 363 -12.24 -19.79 31.91
C MET A 363 -12.28 -20.16 30.42
N THR A 364 -11.13 -20.45 29.82
CA THR A 364 -11.06 -20.89 28.42
C THR A 364 -11.67 -22.27 28.23
N ARG A 365 -11.41 -23.21 29.16
CA ARG A 365 -12.05 -24.53 29.13
C ARG A 365 -13.57 -24.43 29.29
N GLU A 366 -14.06 -23.58 30.21
CA GLU A 366 -15.50 -23.34 30.37
C GLU A 366 -16.13 -22.81 29.07
N SER A 367 -15.52 -21.82 28.42
CA SER A 367 -16.00 -21.29 27.13
C SER A 367 -15.97 -22.33 26.00
N PHE A 368 -15.01 -23.25 25.99
CA PHE A 368 -14.99 -24.40 25.08
C PHE A 368 -16.23 -25.29 25.28
N PHE A 369 -16.57 -25.62 26.53
CA PHE A 369 -17.74 -26.45 26.84
C PHE A 369 -19.06 -25.73 26.56
N GLU A 370 -19.16 -24.42 26.81
CA GLU A 370 -20.31 -23.61 26.38
C GLU A 370 -20.52 -23.72 24.86
N THR A 371 -19.44 -23.71 24.07
CA THR A 371 -19.53 -23.89 22.62
C THR A 371 -20.01 -25.31 22.22
N LEU A 372 -19.70 -26.34 23.02
CA LEU A 372 -20.25 -27.68 22.82
C LEU A 372 -21.75 -27.76 23.13
N GLU A 373 -22.24 -26.92 24.03
CA GLU A 373 -23.67 -26.79 24.32
C GLU A 373 -24.45 -26.23 23.12
N ASP A 374 -23.79 -25.60 22.14
CA ASP A 374 -24.42 -25.13 20.90
C ASP A 374 -24.42 -26.17 19.77
N ILE A 375 -23.61 -27.25 19.86
CA ILE A 375 -23.57 -28.28 18.80
C ILE A 375 -24.89 -29.06 18.77
N GLU A 376 -25.57 -29.02 17.63
CA GLU A 376 -26.84 -29.73 17.42
C GLU A 376 -26.64 -31.20 17.00
N PHE A 377 -25.57 -31.53 16.27
CA PHE A 377 -25.38 -32.87 15.72
C PHE A 377 -24.65 -33.82 16.68
N ASN A 378 -25.35 -34.88 17.10
CA ASN A 378 -24.87 -35.86 18.09
C ASN A 378 -23.54 -36.52 17.74
N CYS A 379 -23.33 -36.94 16.49
CA CYS A 379 -22.08 -37.60 16.10
C CYS A 379 -20.90 -36.64 16.20
N THR A 380 -21.10 -35.37 15.82
CA THR A 380 -20.06 -34.34 15.93
C THR A 380 -19.68 -34.13 17.39
N LEU A 381 -20.67 -33.92 18.27
CA LEU A 381 -20.44 -33.75 19.71
C LEU A 381 -19.68 -34.96 20.29
N GLN A 382 -20.11 -36.17 19.96
CA GLN A 382 -19.44 -37.41 20.37
C GLN A 382 -17.97 -37.43 19.95
N GLU A 383 -17.66 -37.11 18.68
CA GLU A 383 -16.29 -37.08 18.18
C GLU A 383 -15.42 -36.07 18.95
N VAL A 384 -15.94 -34.87 19.25
CA VAL A 384 -15.18 -33.88 20.03
C VAL A 384 -14.92 -34.36 21.47
N LEU A 385 -15.93 -34.95 22.12
CA LEU A 385 -15.78 -35.47 23.49
C LEU A 385 -14.77 -36.64 23.54
N LEU A 386 -14.80 -37.54 22.55
CA LEU A 386 -13.86 -38.65 22.46
C LEU A 386 -12.42 -38.16 22.24
N GLU A 387 -12.20 -37.18 21.36
CA GLU A 387 -10.88 -36.57 21.14
C GLU A 387 -10.38 -35.89 22.42
N LEU A 388 -11.26 -35.18 23.14
CA LEU A 388 -10.90 -34.52 24.39
C LEU A 388 -10.46 -35.53 25.46
N LEU A 389 -11.15 -36.66 25.58
CA LEU A 389 -10.81 -37.74 26.52
C LEU A 389 -9.45 -38.39 26.24
N ASP A 390 -8.86 -38.23 25.06
CA ASP A 390 -7.49 -38.68 24.78
C ASP A 390 -6.43 -37.79 25.45
N LYS A 391 -6.79 -36.60 25.91
CA LYS A 391 -5.86 -35.72 26.64
C LYS A 391 -5.45 -36.32 27.97
N LYS A 392 -4.18 -36.10 28.32
CA LYS A 392 -3.58 -36.62 29.56
C LYS A 392 -3.77 -35.68 30.74
N ASP A 393 -3.98 -34.40 30.46
CA ASP A 393 -3.99 -33.27 31.39
C ASP A 393 -5.40 -32.70 31.63
N LEU A 394 -6.40 -33.57 31.56
CA LEU A 394 -7.76 -33.24 32.00
C LEU A 394 -7.80 -33.17 33.53
N TYR A 395 -8.40 -32.11 34.09
CA TYR A 395 -8.71 -32.06 35.52
C TYR A 395 -10.16 -32.46 35.77
N ALA A 396 -10.54 -32.61 37.05
CA ALA A 396 -11.84 -33.12 37.46
C ALA A 396 -13.03 -32.34 36.84
N GLY A 397 -12.94 -31.02 36.73
CA GLY A 397 -13.97 -30.19 36.12
C GLY A 397 -14.11 -30.38 34.60
N ASP A 398 -13.06 -30.78 33.88
CA ASP A 398 -13.22 -31.16 32.46
C ASP A 398 -14.01 -32.45 32.35
N LEU A 399 -13.69 -33.45 33.19
CA LEU A 399 -14.45 -34.70 33.24
C LEU A 399 -15.90 -34.45 33.62
N PHE A 400 -16.16 -33.57 34.59
CA PHE A 400 -17.52 -33.14 34.93
C PHE A 400 -18.26 -32.56 33.72
N ASN A 401 -17.66 -31.61 33.01
CA ASN A 401 -18.29 -30.99 31.86
C ASN A 401 -18.49 -31.98 30.71
N ILE A 402 -17.54 -32.89 30.46
CA ILE A 402 -17.71 -33.98 29.49
C ILE A 402 -18.94 -34.84 29.84
N LEU A 403 -19.05 -35.27 31.11
CA LEU A 403 -20.17 -36.09 31.57
C LEU A 403 -21.50 -35.34 31.51
N LYS A 404 -21.50 -34.02 31.76
CA LYS A 404 -22.67 -33.16 31.58
C LYS A 404 -23.09 -33.12 30.09
N SER A 405 -22.14 -32.98 29.17
CA SER A 405 -22.40 -32.92 27.73
C SER A 405 -22.94 -34.24 27.16
N ILE A 406 -22.67 -35.40 27.78
CA ILE A 406 -23.22 -36.70 27.35
C ILE A 406 -24.75 -36.71 27.34
N LYS A 407 -25.40 -35.94 28.22
CA LYS A 407 -26.87 -35.84 28.27
C LYS A 407 -27.49 -35.29 26.98
N LYS A 408 -26.71 -34.56 26.17
CA LYS A 408 -27.13 -34.06 24.87
C LYS A 408 -27.08 -35.11 23.77
N LEU A 409 -26.33 -36.21 23.97
CA LEU A 409 -26.25 -37.27 22.98
C LEU A 409 -27.57 -38.05 22.98
N GLU A 410 -28.24 -38.12 21.83
CA GLU A 410 -29.55 -38.77 21.72
C GLU A 410 -29.50 -40.29 21.91
N THR A 411 -28.52 -40.97 21.32
CA THR A 411 -28.49 -42.43 21.28
C THR A 411 -27.61 -43.05 22.37
N ASP A 412 -28.08 -44.12 22.98
CA ASP A 412 -27.34 -44.84 24.03
C ASP A 412 -25.99 -45.40 23.56
N VAL A 413 -25.88 -45.78 22.29
CA VAL A 413 -24.63 -46.27 21.70
C VAL A 413 -23.54 -45.18 21.75
N THR A 414 -23.88 -43.94 21.38
CA THR A 414 -22.92 -42.84 21.39
C THR A 414 -22.60 -42.38 22.81
N LYS A 415 -23.59 -42.30 23.71
CA LYS A 415 -23.36 -42.06 25.14
C LYS A 415 -22.40 -43.09 25.74
N THR A 416 -22.63 -44.37 25.45
CA THR A 416 -21.84 -45.50 25.97
C THR A 416 -20.38 -45.45 25.51
N ALA A 417 -20.13 -45.09 24.25
CA ALA A 417 -18.77 -44.93 23.75
C ALA A 417 -17.98 -43.86 24.52
N VAL A 418 -18.62 -42.73 24.84
CA VAL A 418 -17.99 -41.65 25.63
C VAL A 418 -17.81 -42.09 27.09
N LEU A 419 -18.83 -42.70 27.71
CA LEU A 419 -18.78 -43.17 29.09
C LEU A 419 -17.67 -44.20 29.32
N LEU A 420 -17.52 -45.19 28.44
CA LEU A 420 -16.45 -46.19 28.55
C LEU A 420 -15.05 -45.55 28.58
N LYS A 421 -14.83 -44.53 27.75
CA LYS A 421 -13.55 -43.83 27.69
C LYS A 421 -13.35 -42.88 28.89
N ALA A 422 -14.41 -42.24 29.36
CA ALA A 422 -14.40 -41.41 30.57
C ALA A 422 -14.12 -42.23 31.82
N LYS A 423 -14.67 -43.45 31.94
CA LYS A 423 -14.47 -44.35 33.08
C LYS A 423 -12.99 -44.60 33.37
N ALA A 424 -12.18 -44.78 32.33
CA ALA A 424 -10.74 -44.99 32.45
C ALA A 424 -9.96 -43.78 33.01
N LYS A 425 -10.58 -42.60 33.03
CA LYS A 425 -9.99 -41.34 33.52
C LYS A 425 -10.48 -40.95 34.91
N ILE A 426 -11.55 -41.57 35.41
CA ILE A 426 -12.13 -41.24 36.72
C ILE A 426 -11.25 -41.82 37.83
N ASN A 427 -10.85 -40.95 38.76
CA ASN A 427 -10.12 -41.39 39.94
C ASN A 427 -11.09 -42.12 40.90
N ASN A 428 -10.74 -43.34 41.28
CA ASN A 428 -11.52 -44.12 42.23
C ASN A 428 -11.65 -43.49 43.64
N SER A 429 -10.84 -42.52 44.00
CA SER A 429 -10.99 -41.77 45.25
C SER A 429 -11.88 -40.53 45.13
N ASP A 430 -12.27 -40.11 43.92
CA ASP A 430 -13.09 -38.93 43.68
C ASP A 430 -14.58 -39.30 43.71
N SER A 431 -15.22 -39.12 44.87
CA SER A 431 -16.63 -39.45 45.07
C SER A 431 -17.58 -38.60 44.22
N GLU A 432 -17.19 -37.36 43.92
CA GLU A 432 -18.01 -36.45 43.11
C GLU A 432 -18.00 -36.93 41.65
N ALA A 433 -16.81 -37.16 41.08
CA ALA A 433 -16.68 -37.69 39.71
C ALA A 433 -17.43 -39.02 39.53
N LYS A 434 -17.38 -39.92 40.51
CA LYS A 434 -18.16 -41.17 40.51
C LYS A 434 -19.66 -40.94 40.51
N TYR A 435 -20.14 -40.03 41.36
CA TYR A 435 -21.56 -39.72 41.45
C TYR A 435 -22.08 -39.17 40.11
N ILE A 436 -21.34 -38.25 39.49
CA ILE A 436 -21.69 -37.68 38.18
C ILE A 436 -21.68 -38.76 37.10
N PHE A 437 -20.67 -39.64 37.09
CA PHE A 437 -20.58 -40.74 36.14
C PHE A 437 -21.75 -41.72 36.25
N ASN A 438 -22.11 -42.11 37.48
CA ASN A 438 -23.25 -42.99 37.72
C ASN A 438 -24.55 -42.34 37.24
N ASN A 439 -24.77 -41.06 37.56
CA ASN A 439 -25.93 -40.31 37.06
C ASN A 439 -25.96 -40.22 35.52
N ALA A 440 -24.81 -40.03 34.87
CA ALA A 440 -24.75 -40.06 33.41
C ALA A 440 -25.09 -41.45 32.84
N THR A 441 -24.66 -42.52 33.52
CA THR A 441 -24.90 -43.92 33.14
C THR A 441 -26.36 -44.35 33.34
N GLU A 442 -27.07 -43.78 34.32
CA GLU A 442 -28.51 -44.03 34.55
C GLU A 442 -29.40 -43.56 33.39
N ASN A 443 -28.90 -42.67 32.51
CA ASN A 443 -29.62 -42.21 31.32
C ASN A 443 -29.44 -43.13 30.09
N ILE A 444 -28.90 -44.34 30.29
CA ILE A 444 -28.80 -45.39 29.26
C ILE A 444 -30.01 -46.31 29.42
N GLU A 445 -30.92 -46.30 28.44
CA GLU A 445 -32.14 -47.10 28.45
C GLU A 445 -31.91 -48.52 27.93
N LEU A 446 -30.99 -48.68 26.96
CA LEU A 446 -30.64 -49.98 26.40
C LEU A 446 -29.79 -50.80 27.38
N GLU A 447 -30.40 -51.83 27.97
CA GLU A 447 -29.75 -52.75 28.93
C GLU A 447 -28.40 -53.29 28.44
N TYR A 448 -28.31 -53.66 27.16
CA TYR A 448 -27.07 -54.16 26.57
C TYR A 448 -25.93 -53.13 26.61
N GLU A 449 -26.23 -51.86 26.34
CA GLU A 449 -25.22 -50.79 26.39
C GLU A 449 -24.86 -50.42 27.84
N PHE A 450 -25.85 -50.43 28.74
CA PHE A 450 -25.63 -50.23 30.18
C PHE A 450 -24.70 -51.30 30.78
N ASN A 451 -24.94 -52.57 30.46
CA ASN A 451 -24.11 -53.68 30.96
C ASN A 451 -22.66 -53.56 30.49
N LYS A 452 -22.40 -53.08 29.26
CA LYS A 452 -21.02 -52.83 28.79
C LYS A 452 -20.26 -51.85 29.68
N ILE A 453 -20.94 -50.82 30.21
CA ILE A 453 -20.33 -49.77 31.04
C ILE A 453 -20.03 -50.29 32.45
N ILE A 454 -20.88 -51.16 32.99
CA ILE A 454 -20.68 -51.74 34.33
C ILE A 454 -19.58 -52.80 34.31
N GLU A 455 -19.60 -53.70 33.32
CA GLU A 455 -18.72 -54.88 33.25
C GLU A 455 -17.25 -54.54 32.92
N LYS A 456 -17.00 -53.47 32.16
CA LYS A 456 -15.65 -52.99 31.80
C LYS A 456 -15.29 -51.77 32.60
#